data_AF-A0A6B0X3C3-F1
#
_entry.id   AF-A0A6B0X3C3-F1
#
_cell.length_a   1.000
_cell.length_b   1.000
_cell.length_c   1.000
_cell.angle_alpha   90.00
_cell.angle_beta   90.00
_cell.angle_gamma   90.00
#
_symmetry.space_group_name_H-M   'P 1'
#
loop_
_entity.id
_entity.type
_entity.pdbx_description
1 polymer ?
#
loop_
_entity_poly.entity_id
_entity_poly.type
_entity_poly.pdbx_seq_one_letter_code
_entity_poly.pdbx_strand_id
1 'polypeptide(L)'
;MMLPRDMSGDELVRLLHRHYAYRVVRQRGSHIRLVTYIKGSEHHVSIPRHSQLKVGTLHVILSRVAAYLEISQSELRKQLFGS
;
A
#
# COMPACT_ATOMS: atom_id res chain seq x y z
N MET A 1 -0.36 10.08 -13.43
CA MET A 1 -1.76 9.82 -13.01
C MET A 1 -2.03 10.45 -11.65
N MET A 2 -3.21 11.03 -11.49
CA MET A 2 -3.73 11.47 -10.19
C MET A 2 -3.98 10.25 -9.29
N LEU A 3 -3.85 10.40 -7.97
CA LEU A 3 -4.21 9.33 -7.03
C LEU A 3 -5.74 9.18 -6.95
N PRO A 4 -6.26 7.95 -6.80
CA PRO A 4 -7.68 7.74 -6.52
C PRO A 4 -8.04 8.48 -5.23
N ARG A 5 -9.14 9.23 -5.27
CA ARG A 5 -9.58 10.08 -4.15
C ARG A 5 -10.47 9.32 -3.18
N ASP A 6 -11.00 8.19 -3.59
CA ASP A 6 -12.04 7.38 -2.96
C ASP A 6 -11.55 5.99 -2.53
N MET A 7 -10.24 5.75 -2.54
CA MET A 7 -9.67 4.45 -2.16
C MET A 7 -9.81 4.16 -0.67
N SER A 8 -10.41 3.02 -0.33
CA SER A 8 -10.47 2.49 1.02
C SER A 8 -9.16 1.82 1.45
N GLY A 9 -8.97 1.69 2.77
CA GLY A 9 -7.84 0.94 3.32
C GLY A 9 -7.83 -0.53 2.91
N ASP A 10 -9.02 -1.16 2.88
CA ASP A 10 -9.17 -2.57 2.53
C ASP A 10 -8.87 -2.82 1.03
N GLU A 11 -9.20 -1.88 0.14
CA GLU A 11 -8.80 -1.95 -1.28
C GLU A 11 -7.29 -1.86 -1.45
N LEU A 12 -6.64 -0.92 -0.75
CA LEU A 12 -5.18 -0.79 -0.82
C LEU A 12 -4.48 -2.05 -0.30
N VAL A 13 -4.98 -2.65 0.79
CA VAL A 13 -4.47 -3.93 1.31
C VAL A 13 -4.57 -5.03 0.25
N ARG A 14 -5.73 -5.17 -0.41
CA ARG A 14 -5.93 -6.18 -1.45
C ARG A 14 -5.00 -6.00 -2.64
N LEU A 15 -4.79 -4.75 -3.08
CA LEU A 15 -3.88 -4.43 -4.17
C LEU A 15 -2.42 -4.75 -3.82
N LEU A 16 -1.95 -4.32 -2.65
CA LEU A 16 -0.59 -4.62 -2.20
C LEU A 16 -0.35 -6.13 -2.00
N HIS A 17 -1.36 -6.86 -1.51
CA HIS A 17 -1.31 -8.32 -1.44
C HIS A 17 -1.16 -8.95 -2.83
N ARG A 18 -2.01 -8.56 -3.78
CA ARG A 18 -2.03 -9.12 -5.14
C ARG A 18 -0.74 -8.86 -5.91
N HIS A 19 -0.24 -7.62 -5.88
CA HIS A 19 0.90 -7.22 -6.71
C HIS A 19 2.26 -7.47 -6.07
N TYR A 20 2.35 -7.43 -4.74
CA TYR A 20 3.63 -7.42 -4.02
C TYR A 20 3.67 -8.36 -2.81
N ALA A 21 2.75 -9.31 -2.74
CA ALA A 21 2.68 -10.36 -1.71
C ALA A 21 2.66 -9.85 -0.26
N TYR A 22 2.17 -8.63 -0.03
CA TYR A 22 1.96 -8.14 1.34
C TYR A 22 0.87 -8.95 2.04
N ARG A 23 1.17 -9.47 3.23
CA ARG A 23 0.25 -10.25 4.07
C ARG A 23 -0.11 -9.51 5.34
N VAL A 24 -1.35 -9.66 5.80
CA VAL A 24 -1.79 -9.11 7.09
C VAL A 24 -1.14 -9.88 8.22
N VAL A 25 -0.44 -9.16 9.10
CA VAL A 25 0.18 -9.74 10.31
C VAL A 25 -0.72 -9.53 11.53
N ARG A 26 -1.33 -8.35 11.65
CA ARG A 26 -2.26 -8.01 12.73
C ARG A 26 -3.12 -6.81 12.37
N GLN A 27 -4.25 -6.68 13.03
CA GLN A 27 -5.02 -5.44 13.09
C GLN A 27 -5.12 -4.97 14.54
N ARG A 28 -4.90 -3.68 14.79
CA ARG A 28 -5.11 -3.03 16.10
C ARG A 28 -5.90 -1.75 15.88
N GLY A 29 -7.10 -1.69 16.47
CA GLY A 29 -8.05 -0.62 16.18
C GLY A 29 -8.32 -0.50 14.68
N SER A 30 -8.25 0.73 14.17
CA SER A 30 -8.44 1.02 12.75
C SER A 30 -7.17 0.85 11.90
N HIS A 31 -6.10 0.21 12.38
CA HIS A 31 -4.87 0.05 11.60
C HIS A 31 -4.53 -1.42 11.34
N ILE A 32 -4.27 -1.75 10.07
CA ILE A 32 -3.82 -3.06 9.60
C ILE A 32 -2.30 -2.99 9.40
N ARG A 33 -1.56 -3.96 9.95
CA ARG A 33 -0.13 -4.13 9.71
C ARG A 33 0.07 -5.19 8.63
N LEU A 34 0.78 -4.82 7.57
CA LEU A 34 1.18 -5.68 6.48
C LEU A 34 2.68 -5.98 6.52
N VAL A 35 3.08 -7.15 6.02
CA VAL A 35 4.48 -7.55 5.82
C VAL A 35 4.69 -8.15 4.43
N THR A 36 5.85 -7.92 3.83
CA THR A 36 6.32 -8.63 2.63
C THR A 36 7.82 -8.94 2.72
N TYR A 37 8.30 -9.89 1.91
CA TYR A 37 9.69 -10.35 1.85
C TYR A 37 10.24 -10.41 0.42
N ILE A 38 9.53 -9.86 -0.57
CA ILE A 38 9.83 -10.08 -2.00
C ILE A 38 11.17 -9.49 -2.47
N LYS A 39 11.79 -8.57 -1.69
CA LYS A 39 13.13 -8.04 -1.96
C LYS A 39 14.23 -8.71 -1.11
N GLY A 40 13.96 -9.90 -0.57
CA GLY A 40 14.90 -10.62 0.29
C GLY A 40 15.06 -10.05 1.70
N SER A 41 14.37 -8.95 2.01
CA SER A 41 14.30 -8.33 3.33
C SER A 41 12.85 -8.11 3.75
N GLU A 42 12.61 -8.15 5.06
CA GLU A 42 11.30 -7.89 5.63
C GLU A 42 10.94 -6.41 5.49
N HIS A 43 9.75 -6.13 4.97
CA HIS A 43 9.22 -4.77 4.95
C HIS A 43 7.79 -4.71 5.45
N HIS A 44 7.57 -3.73 6.33
CA HIS A 44 6.31 -3.54 7.01
C HIS A 44 5.65 -2.22 6.65
N VAL A 45 4.33 -2.26 6.44
CA VAL A 45 3.51 -1.07 6.22
C VAL A 45 2.28 -1.11 7.10
N SER A 46 1.88 0.04 7.63
CA SER A 46 0.63 0.20 8.38
C SER A 46 -0.38 0.98 7.55
N ILE A 47 -1.58 0.42 7.39
CA ILE A 47 -2.67 1.00 6.58
C ILE A 47 -3.87 1.26 7.48
N PRO A 48 -4.39 2.51 7.53
CA PRO A 48 -5.66 2.80 8.17
C PRO A 48 -6.80 2.09 7.42
N ARG A 49 -7.60 1.30 8.13
CA ARG A 49 -8.81 0.62 7.66
C ARG A 49 -10.00 1.57 7.70
N HIS A 50 -9.91 2.66 6.93
CA HIS A 50 -11.00 3.62 6.75
C HIS A 50 -11.68 3.37 5.40
N SER A 51 -12.96 3.72 5.29
CA SER A 51 -13.72 3.65 4.03
C SER A 51 -13.09 4.51 2.93
N GLN A 52 -12.40 5.59 3.31
CA GLN A 52 -11.68 6.46 2.39
C GLN A 52 -10.37 6.93 3.03
N LEU A 53 -9.26 6.69 2.35
CA LEU A 53 -7.96 7.21 2.72
C LEU A 53 -7.80 8.64 2.22
N LYS A 54 -7.29 9.52 3.09
CA LYS A 54 -6.86 10.86 2.66
C LYS A 54 -5.75 10.71 1.62
N VAL A 55 -5.76 11.54 0.58
CA VAL A 55 -4.74 11.53 -0.49
C VAL A 55 -3.32 11.64 0.07
N GLY A 56 -3.10 12.46 1.11
CA GLY A 56 -1.82 12.56 1.79
C GLY A 56 -1.37 11.25 2.47
N THR A 57 -2.30 10.54 3.11
CA THR A 57 -2.04 9.23 3.71
C THR A 57 -1.68 8.19 2.65
N LEU A 58 -2.46 8.13 1.58
CA LEU A 58 -2.19 7.24 0.44
C LEU A 58 -0.83 7.55 -0.18
N HIS A 59 -0.50 8.82 -0.38
CA HIS A 59 0.79 9.25 -0.91
C HIS A 59 1.95 8.76 -0.03
N VAL A 60 1.88 8.96 1.29
CA VAL A 60 2.93 8.53 2.22
C VAL A 60 3.10 7.01 2.21
N ILE A 61 2.00 6.24 2.16
CA ILE A 61 2.06 4.78 2.08
C ILE A 61 2.74 4.35 0.78
N LEU A 62 2.32 4.90 -0.36
CA LEU A 62 2.90 4.56 -1.66
C LEU A 62 4.37 4.96 -1.76
N SER A 63 4.79 6.08 -1.16
CA SER A 63 6.22 6.47 -1.15
C SER A 63 7.07 5.45 -0.40
N ARG A 64 6.59 4.93 0.75
CA ARG A 64 7.30 3.89 1.51
C ARG A 64 7.38 2.57 0.74
N VAL A 65 6.29 2.15 0.13
CA VAL A 65 6.25 0.93 -0.70
C VAL A 65 7.18 1.08 -1.91
N ALA A 66 7.14 2.21 -2.61
CA ALA A 66 8.00 2.47 -3.76
C ALA A 66 9.49 2.46 -3.39
N ALA A 67 9.85 3.05 -2.25
CA ALA A 67 11.20 3.04 -1.73
C ALA A 67 11.70 1.61 -1.46
N TYR A 68 10.89 0.76 -0.81
CA TYR A 68 11.24 -0.64 -0.60
C TYR A 68 11.40 -1.43 -1.90
N LEU A 69 10.51 -1.19 -2.87
CA LEU A 69 10.55 -1.86 -4.17
C LEU A 69 11.67 -1.35 -5.08
N GLU A 70 12.33 -0.23 -4.73
CA GLU A 70 13.34 0.46 -5.53
C GLU A 70 12.80 0.89 -6.91
N ILE A 71 11.53 1.29 -6.95
CA ILE A 71 10.89 1.83 -8.16
C ILE A 71 10.39 3.24 -7.90
N SER A 72 10.14 4.00 -8.96
CA SER A 72 9.52 5.30 -8.82
C SER A 72 8.09 5.17 -8.29
N GLN A 73 7.62 6.16 -7.53
CA GLN A 73 6.22 6.18 -7.08
C GLN A 73 5.24 6.25 -8.25
N SER A 74 5.64 6.84 -9.38
CA SER A 74 4.87 6.85 -10.63
C SER A 74 4.66 5.44 -11.15
N GLU A 75 5.74 4.64 -11.20
CA GLU A 75 5.71 3.25 -11.65
C GLU A 75 4.84 2.39 -10.73
N LEU A 76 5.00 2.51 -9.42
CA LEU A 76 4.14 1.82 -8.44
C LEU A 76 2.66 2.12 -8.68
N ARG A 77 2.29 3.39 -8.92
CA ARG A 77 0.90 3.77 -9.19
C ARG A 77 0.36 3.14 -10.47
N LYS A 78 1.18 3.05 -11.52
CA LYS A 78 0.79 2.36 -12.77
C LYS A 78 0.57 0.88 -12.52
N GLN A 79 1.42 0.23 -11.75
CA GLN A 79 1.28 -1.20 -11.46
C GLN A 79 0.06 -1.50 -10.58
N LEU A 80 -0.29 -0.60 -9.65
CA LEU A 80 -1.43 -0.79 -8.74
C LEU A 80 -2.78 -0.37 -9.33
N PHE A 81 -2.80 0.67 -10.16
CA PHE A 81 -4.04 1.32 -10.62
C PHE A 81 -4.17 1.41 -12.15
N GLY A 82 -3.13 1.02 -12.88
CA GLY A 82 -3.15 1.00 -14.34
C GLY A 82 -4.10 -0.06 -14.83
N SER A 83 -5.20 0.39 -15.44
CA SER A 83 -5.88 -0.31 -16.54
C SER A 83 -5.31 0.22 -17.85
#